data_AF-A0A5K0VBD5-F1
#
_entry.id   AF-A0A5K0VBD5-F1
#
_cell.length_a   1.000
_cell.length_b   1.000
_cell.length_c   1.000
_cell.angle_alpha   90.00
_cell.angle_beta   90.00
_cell.angle_gamma   90.00
#
_symmetry.space_group_name_H-M   'P 1'
#
loop_
_entity.id
_entity.type
_entity.pdbx_description
1 polymer ?
#
loop_
_entity_poly.entity_id
_entity_poly.type
_entity_poly.pdbx_seq_one_letter_code
_entity_poly.pdbx_strand_id
1 'polypeptide(L)' 'VHITQGDHNGTGVIVSWVTTSEPGSSTVLYGTAEHKRKFRAEGSVTSYKFYNYTSGFIHHCHLNGLD' A
#
# COMPACT_ATOMS: atom_id res chain seq x y z
N VAL A 1 -6.32 0.97 -7.03
CA VAL A 1 -5.89 1.31 -5.66
C VAL A 1 -7.09 1.16 -4.75
N HIS A 2 -6.92 0.56 -3.57
CA HIS A 2 -7.96 0.48 -2.54
C HIS A 2 -7.35 0.72 -1.15
N ILE A 3 -8.17 1.15 -0.19
CA ILE A 3 -7.77 1.41 1.19
C ILE A 3 -8.75 0.75 2.16
N THR A 4 -8.28 0.40 3.34
CA THR A 4 -9.12 -0.12 4.43
C THR A 4 -8.52 0.26 5.78
N GLN A 5 -9.33 0.23 6.84
CA GLN A 5 -8.85 0.40 8.21
C GLN A 5 -7.78 -0.67 8.53
N GLY A 6 -6.65 -0.24 9.08
CA GLY A 6 -5.46 -1.06 9.33
C GLY A 6 -5.27 -1.51 10.76
N ASP A 7 -5.97 -0.87 11.71
CA ASP A 7 -5.82 -1.12 13.14
C ASP A 7 -7.18 -1.15 13.86
N HIS A 8 -7.18 -1.51 15.13
CA HIS A 8 -8.39 -1.55 15.95
C HIS A 8 -8.93 -0.15 16.29
N ASN A 9 -8.04 0.84 16.46
CA ASN A 9 -8.39 2.14 17.02
C ASN A 9 -8.76 3.18 15.95
N GLY A 10 -8.62 2.84 14.66
CA GLY A 10 -8.87 3.76 13.56
C GLY A 10 -7.70 4.72 13.29
N THR A 11 -6.53 4.48 13.89
CA THR A 11 -5.30 5.27 13.69
C THR A 11 -4.35 4.65 12.66
N GLY A 12 -4.81 3.59 11.98
CA GLY A 12 -4.06 2.89 10.95
C GLY A 12 -4.88 2.66 9.69
N VAL A 13 -4.20 2.67 8.54
CA VAL A 13 -4.78 2.43 7.22
C VAL A 13 -3.87 1.51 6.43
N ILE A 14 -4.45 0.50 5.77
CA ILE A 14 -3.74 -0.32 4.79
C ILE A 14 -4.05 0.21 3.40
N VAL A 15 -3.02 0.65 2.68
CA VAL A 15 -3.09 1.10 1.29
C VAL A 15 -2.61 -0.02 0.38
N SER A 16 -3.41 -0.35 -0.63
CA SER A 16 -3.11 -1.46 -1.54
C SER A 16 -3.27 -1.08 -3.01
N TRP A 17 -2.33 -1.51 -3.84
CA TRP A 17 -2.35 -1.26 -5.28
C TRP A 17 -1.65 -2.37 -6.05
N VAL A 18 -1.78 -2.35 -7.38
CA VAL A 18 -1.14 -3.32 -8.27
C VAL A 18 -0.35 -2.57 -9.32
N THR A 19 0.89 -3.00 -9.55
CA THR A 19 1.70 -2.62 -10.72
C THR A 19 1.73 -3.81 -11.69
N THR A 20 1.57 -3.54 -12.99
CA THR A 20 1.36 -4.59 -13.99
C THR A 20 2.63 -5.05 -14.70
N SER A 21 3.63 -4.17 -14.82
CA SER A 21 4.80 -4.41 -15.68
C SER A 21 6.03 -4.89 -14.92
N GLU A 22 6.30 -4.34 -13.73
CA GLU A 22 7.46 -4.64 -12.90
C GLU A 22 7.14 -4.43 -11.42
N PRO A 23 7.91 -4.99 -10.47
CA PRO A 23 7.60 -4.86 -9.04
C PRO A 23 7.43 -3.42 -8.59
N GLY A 24 8.29 -2.50 -9.05
CA GLY A 24 8.22 -1.10 -8.64
C GLY A 24 8.44 -0.91 -7.13
N SER A 25 8.05 0.26 -6.63
CA SER A 25 8.20 0.63 -5.22
C SER A 25 6.94 0.27 -4.42
N SER A 26 7.12 -0.29 -3.22
CA SER A 26 6.05 -0.49 -2.21
C SER A 26 5.93 0.67 -1.23
N THR A 27 6.56 1.81 -1.53
CA THR A 27 6.59 2.97 -0.65
C THR A 27 5.32 3.81 -0.82
N VAL A 28 4.70 4.20 0.30
CA VAL A 28 3.65 5.23 0.33
C VAL A 28 4.20 6.52 0.92
N LEU A 29 4.04 7.63 0.20
CA LEU A 29 4.29 8.98 0.69
C LEU A 29 2.96 9.62 1.11
N TYR A 30 2.86 10.08 2.35
CA TYR A 30 1.62 10.59 2.93
C TYR A 30 1.84 11.80 3.83
N GLY A 31 0.74 12.50 4.12
CA GLY A 31 0.71 13.68 4.99
C GLY A 31 -0.69 14.29 5.00
N THR A 32 -0.86 15.34 5.81
CA THR A 32 -2.18 15.93 6.12
C THR A 32 -2.67 16.94 5.08
N ALA A 33 -1.89 17.22 4.04
CA ALA A 33 -2.28 18.10 2.94
C ALA A 33 -1.64 17.66 1.62
N GLU A 34 -2.27 18.02 0.51
CA GLU A 34 -1.99 17.57 -0.87
C GLU A 34 -0.51 17.67 -1.29
N HIS A 35 0.20 18.68 -0.78
CA HIS A 35 1.61 18.96 -1.08
C HIS A 35 2.54 18.85 0.14
N LYS A 36 2.05 18.31 1.27
CA LYS A 36 2.84 18.15 2.51
C LYS A 36 3.05 16.69 2.86
N ARG A 37 3.57 15.91 1.90
CA ARG A 37 3.82 14.46 2.04
C ARG A 37 5.16 14.21 2.74
N LYS A 38 5.23 14.56 4.02
CA LYS A 38 6.48 14.49 4.82
C LYS A 38 6.79 13.09 5.33
N PHE A 39 5.81 12.19 5.35
CA PHE A 39 5.94 10.86 5.91
C PHE A 39 6.05 9.81 4.81
N ARG A 40 6.74 8.73 5.15
CA ARG A 40 7.03 7.60 4.27
C ARG A 40 6.78 6.31 5.03
N ALA A 41 6.06 5.38 4.42
CA ALA A 41 5.89 4.03 4.93
C ALA A 41 6.31 3.02 3.86
N GLU A 42 6.94 1.93 4.30
CA GLU A 42 7.35 0.84 3.43
C GLU A 42 6.35 -0.29 3.51
N GLY A 43 5.79 -0.66 2.36
CA GLY A 43 4.94 -1.82 2.20
C GLY A 43 5.71 -3.08 1.79
N SER A 44 4.97 -4.17 1.70
CA SER A 44 5.42 -5.41 1.08
C SER A 44 4.80 -5.57 -0.31
N VAL A 45 5.49 -6.34 -1.16
CA VAL A 45 5.02 -6.74 -2.48
C VAL A 45 4.88 -8.25 -2.53
N THR A 46 3.82 -8.73 -3.18
CA THR A 46 3.57 -10.14 -3.42
C THR A 46 3.00 -10.37 -4.81
N SER A 47 2.96 -11.62 -5.25
CA SER A 47 2.26 -12.04 -6.47
C SER A 47 1.75 -13.46 -6.28
N TYR A 48 0.72 -13.84 -7.02
CA TYR A 48 0.19 -15.20 -6.98
C TYR A 48 -0.02 -15.75 -8.39
N LYS A 49 -0.08 -17.08 -8.46
CA LYS A 49 -0.47 -17.81 -9.65
C LYS A 49 -1.75 -18.58 -9.40
N PHE A 50 -2.67 -18.57 -10.36
CA PHE A 50 -3.91 -19.32 -10.33
C PHE A 50 -4.14 -19.92 -11.72
N TYR A 51 -3.98 -21.24 -11.85
CA TYR A 51 -3.97 -21.93 -13.14
C TYR A 51 -2.96 -21.30 -14.13
N ASN A 52 -3.39 -20.87 -15.32
CA ASN A 52 -2.57 -20.20 -16.32
C ASN A 52 -2.45 -18.69 -16.11
N TYR A 53 -3.08 -18.14 -15.07
CA TYR A 53 -3.01 -16.73 -14.71
C TYR A 53 -1.88 -16.48 -13.71
N THR A 54 -1.10 -15.43 -13.96
CA THR A 54 -0.16 -14.84 -12.98
C THR A 54 -0.61 -13.42 -12.71
N SER A 55 -0.74 -13.05 -11.44
CA SER A 55 -1.12 -11.68 -11.06
C SER A 55 -0.04 -10.67 -11.44
N GLY A 56 -0.40 -9.38 -11.47
CA GLY A 56 0.59 -8.31 -11.32
C GLY A 56 1.23 -8.35 -9.93
N PHE A 57 2.04 -7.33 -9.64
CA PHE A 57 2.70 -7.17 -8.34
C PHE A 57 1.77 -6.42 -7.40
N ILE A 58 1.35 -7.09 -6.33
CA ILE A 58 0.36 -6.63 -5.38
C ILE A 58 1.10 -6.03 -4.19
N HIS A 59 0.82 -4.77 -3.92
CA HIS A 59 1.44 -4.01 -2.83
C HIS A 59 0.46 -3.84 -1.68
N HIS A 60 0.96 -4.00 -0.46
CA HIS A 60 0.25 -3.67 0.77
C HIS A 60 1.16 -2.86 1.67
N CYS A 61 0.73 -1.65 2.03
CA CYS A 61 1.47 -0.76 2.92
C CYS A 61 0.61 -0.38 4.12
N HIS A 62 1.12 -0.63 5.33
CA HIS A 62 0.45 -0.27 6.56
C HIS A 62 0.94 1.10 7.05
N LEU A 63 0.04 2.08 7.05
CA LEU A 63 0.23 3.38 7.70
C LEU A 63 -0.26 3.26 9.14
N ASN A 64 0.57 3.61 10.11
CA ASN A 64 0.25 3.56 11.54
C ASN A 64 0.45 4.94 12.18
N GLY A 65 -0.20 5.17 13.31
CA GLY A 65 -0.01 6.40 14.10
C GLY A 65 -0.55 7.64 13.38
N LEU A 66 -1.70 7.50 12.72
CA LEU A 66 -2.44 8.60 12.13
C LEU A 66 -3.31 9.26 13.22
N ASP A 67 -3.37 10.60 13.16
CA ASP A 67 -4.17 11.45 14.06
C ASP A 67 -5.58 11.71 13.50
#